data_AF-D8FER7-F1
#
_entry.id   AF-D8FER7-F1
#
_cell.length_a   1.000
_cell.length_b   1.000
_cell.length_c   1.000
_cell.angle_alpha   90.00
_cell.angle_beta   90.00
_cell.angle_gamma   90.00
#
_symmetry.space_group_name_H-M   'P 1'
#
loop_
_entity.id
_entity.type
_entity.pdbx_description
1 polymer ?
#
loop_
_entity_poly.entity_id
_entity_poly.type
_entity_poly.pdbx_seq_one_letter_code
_entity_poly.pdbx_strand_id
1 'polypeptide(L)' 'MAREFGVDAKTARRIARDVGVAVNDWRKNAARLGIGKEEIELMSSAFDHADLQKSLK' A
#
# COMPACT_ATOMS: atom_id res chain seq x y z
N MET A 1 -17.56 -9.89 0.09
CA MET A 1 -16.16 -9.39 0.06
C MET A 1 -15.50 -9.60 -1.30
N ALA A 2 -14.74 -10.65 -1.63
CA ALA A 2 -14.07 -10.72 -2.96
C ALA A 2 -15.04 -10.90 -4.15
N ARG A 3 -16.05 -11.77 -4.00
CA ARG A 3 -17.06 -12.04 -5.04
C ARG A 3 -17.96 -10.85 -5.39
N GLU A 4 -18.16 -9.92 -4.45
CA GLU A 4 -18.93 -8.68 -4.68
C GLU A 4 -18.21 -7.73 -5.66
N PHE A 5 -16.87 -7.83 -5.75
CA PHE A 5 -16.06 -7.08 -6.71
C PHE A 5 -15.75 -7.91 -7.97
N GLY A 6 -16.41 -9.05 -8.17
CA GLY A 6 -16.18 -9.93 -9.33
C GLY A 6 -14.80 -10.59 -9.37
N VAL A 7 -14.06 -10.61 -8.25
CA VAL A 7 -12.71 -11.21 -8.18
C VAL A 7 -12.72 -12.49 -7.36
N ASP A 8 -11.99 -13.50 -7.83
CA ASP A 8 -11.76 -14.71 -7.04
C ASP A 8 -10.77 -14.44 -5.88
N ALA A 9 -10.72 -15.35 -4.91
CA ALA A 9 -9.90 -15.17 -3.72
C ALA A 9 -8.38 -15.15 -4.01
N LYS A 10 -7.91 -15.84 -5.06
CA LYS A 10 -6.50 -15.83 -5.47
C LYS A 10 -6.14 -14.47 -6.07
N THR A 11 -7.00 -13.94 -6.95
CA THR A 11 -6.86 -12.63 -7.56
C THR A 11 -6.92 -11.52 -6.51
N ALA A 12 -7.87 -11.60 -5.56
CA ALA A 12 -7.97 -10.64 -4.47
C ALA A 12 -6.70 -10.61 -3.59
N ARG A 13 -6.14 -11.77 -3.25
CA ARG A 13 -4.87 -11.86 -2.50
C ARG A 13 -3.69 -11.26 -3.27
N ARG A 14 -3.62 -11.50 -4.58
CA ARG A 14 -2.59 -10.89 -5.43
C ARG A 14 -2.70 -9.36 -5.44
N ILE A 15 -3.91 -8.83 -5.67
CA ILE A 15 -4.16 -7.39 -5.65
C ILE A 15 -3.78 -6.79 -4.29
N ALA A 16 -4.18 -7.44 -3.20
CA ALA A 16 -3.80 -7.00 -1.86
C ALA A 16 -2.27 -6.91 -1.72
N ARG A 17 -1.53 -7.92 -2.18
CA ARG A 17 -0.05 -7.92 -2.16
C ARG A 17 0.53 -6.79 -2.99
N ASP A 18 0.05 -6.59 -4.21
CA ASP A 18 0.55 -5.54 -5.12
C ASP A 18 0.35 -4.15 -4.50
N VAL A 19 -0.82 -3.91 -3.92
CA VAL A 19 -1.12 -2.68 -3.16
C VAL A 19 -0.21 -2.56 -1.95
N GLY A 20 -0.01 -3.65 -1.19
CA GLY A 20 0.89 -3.68 -0.04
C GLY A 20 2.32 -3.29 -0.40
N VAL A 21 2.86 -3.81 -1.50
CA VAL A 21 4.21 -3.47 -1.97
C VAL A 21 4.29 -1.99 -2.38
N ALA A 22 3.31 -1.49 -3.14
CA ALA A 22 3.27 -0.09 -3.55
C ALA A 22 3.19 0.86 -2.34
N VAL A 23 2.36 0.51 -1.35
CA VAL A 23 2.22 1.22 -0.08
C VAL A 23 3.46 1.07 0.80
N ASN A 24 4.24 0.00 0.71
CA ASN A 24 5.49 -0.13 1.45
C ASN A 24 6.60 0.77 0.88
N ASP A 25 6.66 0.91 -0.44
CA ASP A 25 7.71 1.67 -1.13
C ASP A 25 7.37 3.15 -1.39
N TRP A 26 6.17 3.61 -1.02
CA TRP A 26 5.67 4.95 -1.34
C TRP A 26 6.62 6.07 -0.90
N ARG A 27 7.19 6.00 0.33
CA ARG A 27 8.12 7.02 0.84
C ARG A 27 9.38 7.14 -0.01
N LYS A 28 9.91 6.00 -0.47
CA LYS A 28 11.09 5.95 -1.35
C LYS A 28 10.76 6.60 -2.70
N ASN A 29 9.58 6.31 -3.24
CA ASN A 29 9.12 6.91 -4.49
C ASN A 29 8.86 8.42 -4.35
N ALA A 30 8.24 8.87 -3.26
CA ALA A 30 8.03 10.28 -2.96
C ALA A 30 9.35 11.05 -2.88
N ALA A 31 10.34 10.51 -2.16
CA ALA A 31 11.68 11.08 -2.09
C ALA A 31 12.37 11.14 -3.46
N ARG A 32 12.24 10.08 -4.28
CA ARG A 32 12.77 10.04 -5.65
C ARG A 32 12.14 11.09 -6.57
N LEU A 33 10.89 11.47 -6.32
CA LEU A 33 10.18 12.51 -7.06
C LEU A 33 10.43 13.93 -6.51
N GLY A 34 11.28 14.06 -5.48
CA GLY A 34 11.67 15.36 -4.92
C GLY A 34 10.71 15.89 -3.84
N ILE A 35 9.78 15.08 -3.34
CA ILE A 35 8.91 15.47 -2.23
C ILE A 35 9.75 15.63 -0.95
N GLY A 36 9.52 16.71 -0.22
CA GLY A 36 10.26 17.04 0.99
C GLY A 36 9.98 16.07 2.14
N LYS A 37 10.95 15.93 3.05
CA LYS A 37 10.83 15.06 4.22
C LYS A 37 9.62 15.42 5.09
N GLU A 38 9.36 16.71 5.29
CA GLU A 38 8.23 17.18 6.10
C GLU A 38 6.89 16.77 5.48
N GLU A 39 6.74 16.89 4.16
CA GLU A 39 5.53 16.49 3.43
C GLU A 39 5.31 14.96 3.48
N ILE A 40 6.40 14.19 3.37
CA ILE A 40 6.37 12.72 3.53
C ILE A 40 5.95 12.34 4.95
N GLU A 41 6.46 12.99 5.99
CA GLU A 41 6.07 12.69 7.37
C GLU A 41 4.64 13.13 7.68
N LEU A 42 4.15 14.22 7.09
CA LEU A 42 2.75 14.63 7.22
C LEU A 42 1.78 13.57 6.67
N MET A 43 2.16 12.90 5.57
CA MET A 43 1.37 11.83 4.96
C MET A 43 1.61 10.43 5.56
N SER A 44 2.52 10.30 6.54
CA SER A 44 2.90 9.01 7.14
C SER A 44 1.72 8.18 7.66
N SER A 45 0.79 8.84 8.36
CA SER A 45 -0.34 8.20 9.02
C SER A 45 -1.36 7.59 8.05
N ALA A 46 -1.39 8.06 6.79
CA ALA A 46 -2.28 7.55 5.76
C ALA A 46 -1.89 6.15 5.23
N PHE A 47 -0.72 5.66 5.63
CA PHE A 47 -0.20 4.37 5.17
C PHE A 47 0.24 3.45 6.33
N ASP A 48 0.16 3.92 7.57
CA ASP A 48 0.56 3.15 8.75
C ASP A 48 -0.62 2.35 9.30
N HIS A 49 -0.93 1.23 8.64
CA HIS A 49 -2.10 0.42 8.91
C HIS A 49 -1.72 -1.05 9.12
N ALA A 50 -2.36 -1.72 10.08
CA ALA A 50 -2.11 -3.14 10.38
C ALA A 50 -2.35 -4.08 9.18
N ASP A 51 -3.18 -3.65 8.22
CA ASP A 51 -3.46 -4.42 7.01
C ASP A 51 -2.31 -4.43 6.01
N LEU A 52 -1.39 -3.46 6.06
CA LEU A 52 -0.15 -3.50 5.29
C LEU A 52 0.69 -4.74 5.65
N GLN A 53 0.79 -5.05 6.94
CA GLN A 53 1.52 -6.24 7.38
C GLN A 53 0.85 -7.56 6.97
N LYS A 54 -0.47 -7.54 6.76
CA LYS A 54 -1.21 -8.71 6.27
C LYS A 54 -1.08 -8.87 4.76
N SER A 55 -0.98 -7.77 4.01
CA SER A 55 -0.87 -7.80 2.56
C SER A 55 0.51 -8.18 2.05
N LEU A 56 1.56 -7.95 2.85
CA LEU A 56 2.95 -8.31 2.51
C LEU A 56 3.28 -9.81 2.69
N LYS A 57 2.41 -10.59 3.35
CA LYS A 57 2.57 -12.05 3.57
C LYS A 57 2.14 -12.83 2.33
#